data_AF-Q2XSC3-F1
#
_entry.id   AF-Q2XSC3-F1
#
_cell.length_a   1.000
_cell.length_b   1.000
_cell.length_c   1.000
_cell.angle_alpha   90.00
_cell.angle_beta   90.00
_cell.angle_gamma   90.00
#
_symmetry.space_group_name_H-M   'P 1'
#
loop_
_entity.id
_entity.type
_entity.pdbx_description
1 polymer ?
#
loop_
_entity_poly.entity_id
_entity_poly.type
_entity_poly.pdbx_seq_one_letter_code
_entity_poly.pdbx_strand_id
1 'polypeptide(L)'
;RTSHALTAFIGYKAGMSHIVREVDRPGSKSHKKEIVEAVTILEAPPMMVVGVVGYIETPSGLRAFKTIFAEHLSEECKRRFYKNWYRSKKKAFSKSAKKWQDEAGKKEIERDFNKMKKYCRVIRVLAHTQTKLMKKRQKKAHIMEIQVNGGTISQKVDWA
;
A
#
# COMPACT_ATOMS: atom_id res chain seq x y z
N ARG A 1 -13.10 -17.81 10.87
CA ARG A 1 -12.01 -16.79 10.88
C ARG A 1 -11.75 -16.35 9.45
N THR A 2 -12.33 -15.25 8.99
CA THR A 2 -11.98 -14.67 7.69
C THR A 2 -10.71 -13.85 7.87
N SER A 3 -9.56 -14.40 7.50
CA SER A 3 -8.28 -13.67 7.53
C SER A 3 -8.22 -12.66 6.39
N HIS A 4 -7.89 -11.40 6.70
CA HIS A 4 -7.63 -10.37 5.71
C HIS A 4 -6.16 -10.43 5.29
N ALA A 5 -5.89 -10.23 4.00
CA ALA A 5 -4.54 -10.27 3.46
C ALA A 5 -4.31 -9.15 2.45
N LEU A 6 -3.15 -8.51 2.56
CA LEU A 6 -2.62 -7.62 1.53
C LEU A 6 -1.98 -8.45 0.41
N THR A 7 -2.18 -8.02 -0.84
CA THR A 7 -1.79 -8.81 -2.01
C THR A 7 -0.51 -8.35 -2.69
N ALA A 8 0.10 -7.26 -2.22
CA ALA A 8 1.29 -6.68 -2.85
C ALA A 8 2.16 -5.97 -1.82
N PHE A 9 3.44 -5.79 -2.17
CA PHE A 9 4.42 -5.04 -1.39
C PHE A 9 5.43 -4.39 -2.33
N ILE A 10 6.03 -3.26 -1.93
CA ILE A 10 7.12 -2.62 -2.68
C ILE A 10 8.46 -2.96 -2.02
N GLY A 11 9.27 -3.73 -2.74
CA GLY A 11 10.69 -3.90 -2.44
C GLY A 11 11.58 -3.14 -3.42
N TYR A 12 12.84 -2.95 -3.04
CA TYR A 12 13.88 -2.34 -3.85
C TYR A 12 15.00 -3.34 -4.07
N LYS A 13 15.44 -3.50 -5.33
CA LYS A 13 16.58 -4.37 -5.64
C LYS A 13 17.84 -3.83 -4.96
N ALA A 14 18.44 -4.62 -4.09
CA ALA A 14 19.68 -4.30 -3.39
C ALA A 14 20.90 -4.93 -4.08
N GLY A 15 20.73 -6.10 -4.68
CA GLY A 15 21.79 -6.81 -5.37
C GLY A 15 21.39 -8.22 -5.77
N MET A 16 22.38 -9.03 -6.11
CA MET A 16 22.23 -10.46 -6.38
C MET A 16 23.33 -11.23 -5.66
N SER A 17 23.00 -12.44 -5.23
CA SER A 17 23.94 -13.40 -4.65
C SER A 17 23.61 -14.80 -5.16
N HIS A 18 24.33 -15.81 -4.69
CA HIS A 18 23.96 -17.20 -4.82
C HIS A 18 23.70 -17.80 -3.45
N ILE A 19 22.79 -18.77 -3.38
CA ILE A 19 22.58 -19.61 -2.20
C ILE A 19 22.87 -21.06 -2.55
N VAL A 20 23.27 -21.82 -1.55
CA VAL A 20 23.29 -23.27 -1.62
C VAL A 20 22.02 -23.76 -0.92
N ARG A 21 21.25 -24.61 -1.60
CA ARG A 21 20.14 -25.33 -0.96
C ARG A 21 20.09 -26.77 -1.44
N GLU A 22 19.59 -27.64 -0.57
CA GLU A 22 19.25 -28.99 -0.96
C GLU A 22 17.98 -29.00 -1.82
N VAL A 23 17.99 -29.80 -2.89
CA VAL A 23 16.83 -29.91 -3.78
C VAL A 23 15.96 -31.10 -3.41
N ASP A 24 14.76 -30.78 -2.93
CA ASP A 24 13.69 -31.76 -2.73
C ASP A 24 12.76 -31.84 -3.96
N ARG A 25 13.21 -32.59 -4.98
CA ARG A 25 12.40 -32.90 -6.18
C ARG A 25 12.54 -34.38 -6.54
N PRO A 26 11.64 -35.26 -6.04
CA PRO A 26 11.65 -36.69 -6.35
C PRO A 26 11.66 -36.96 -7.87
N GLY A 27 12.46 -37.92 -8.31
CA GLY A 27 12.62 -38.26 -9.74
C GLY A 27 13.67 -37.42 -10.50
N SER A 28 14.23 -36.38 -9.89
CA SER A 28 15.35 -35.62 -10.49
C SER A 28 16.72 -36.23 -10.13
N LYS A 29 17.69 -36.16 -11.05
CA LYS A 29 19.10 -36.57 -10.80
C LYS A 29 19.78 -35.78 -9.68
N SER A 30 19.20 -34.63 -9.33
CA SER A 30 19.69 -33.69 -8.33
C SER A 30 18.88 -33.74 -7.03
N HIS A 31 17.97 -34.71 -6.87
CA HIS A 31 17.25 -34.92 -5.61
C HIS A 31 18.24 -35.22 -4.48
N LYS A 32 18.06 -34.56 -3.32
CA LYS A 32 18.93 -34.65 -2.14
C LYS A 32 20.39 -34.28 -2.40
N LYS A 33 20.62 -33.41 -3.39
CA LYS A 33 21.94 -32.80 -3.65
C LYS A 33 21.87 -31.30 -3.43
N GLU A 34 23.00 -30.75 -3.02
CA GLU A 34 23.21 -29.31 -2.94
C GLU A 34 23.34 -28.72 -4.34
N ILE A 35 22.58 -27.67 -4.61
CA ILE A 35 22.67 -26.89 -5.86
C ILE A 35 22.88 -25.42 -5.49
N VAL A 36 23.71 -24.76 -6.30
CA VAL A 36 23.92 -23.32 -6.25
C VAL A 36 22.85 -22.64 -7.12
N GLU A 37 22.00 -21.81 -6.51
CA GLU A 37 20.99 -21.03 -7.22
C GLU A 37 21.24 -19.53 -7.06
N ALA A 38 21.12 -18.78 -8.16
CA ALA A 38 21.21 -17.33 -8.13
C ALA A 38 19.94 -16.72 -7.54
N VAL A 39 20.09 -15.80 -6.59
CA VAL A 39 19.00 -15.11 -5.91
C VAL A 39 19.15 -13.60 -6.02
N THR A 40 18.03 -12.89 -6.08
CA THR A 40 17.99 -11.43 -6.01
C THR A 40 17.64 -11.00 -4.59
N ILE A 41 18.46 -10.13 -4.01
CA ILE A 41 18.22 -9.57 -2.68
C ILE A 41 17.35 -8.32 -2.85
N LEU A 42 16.18 -8.33 -2.20
CA LEU A 42 15.25 -7.22 -2.16
C LEU A 42 15.24 -6.59 -0.76
N GLU A 43 15.56 -5.30 -0.69
CA GLU A 43 15.39 -4.50 0.51
C GLU A 43 13.93 -4.02 0.57
N ALA A 44 13.22 -4.42 1.62
CA ALA A 44 11.79 -4.23 1.77
C ALA A 44 11.48 -3.42 3.06
N PRO A 45 11.68 -2.09 3.06
CA PRO A 45 11.37 -1.28 4.23
C PRO A 45 9.86 -1.33 4.51
N PRO A 46 9.43 -1.24 5.78
CA PRO A 46 8.01 -1.29 6.14
C PRO A 46 7.22 -0.20 5.40
N MET A 47 6.03 -0.59 4.92
CA MET A 47 5.11 0.31 4.23
C MET A 47 4.10 0.91 5.21
N MET A 48 3.74 2.17 4.99
CA MET A 48 2.74 2.88 5.78
C MET A 48 1.45 3.04 4.98
N VAL A 49 0.34 2.59 5.54
CA VAL A 49 -1.00 2.87 5.00
C VAL A 49 -1.37 4.31 5.32
N VAL A 50 -1.83 5.05 4.31
CA VAL A 50 -2.17 6.49 4.40
C VAL A 50 -3.56 6.81 3.87
N GLY A 51 -4.32 5.80 3.45
CA GLY A 51 -5.69 5.99 3.01
C GLY A 51 -6.31 4.72 2.43
N VAL A 52 -7.58 4.83 2.07
CA VAL A 52 -8.40 3.77 1.50
C VAL A 52 -9.10 4.29 0.25
N VAL A 53 -9.12 3.47 -0.79
CA VAL A 53 -9.80 3.73 -2.05
C VAL A 53 -10.86 2.64 -2.25
N GLY A 54 -12.10 3.09 -2.41
CA GLY A 54 -13.21 2.23 -2.79
C GLY A 54 -13.43 2.24 -4.30
N TYR A 55 -13.55 1.06 -4.90
CA TYR A 55 -13.86 0.87 -6.31
C TYR A 55 -15.27 0.29 -6.49
N ILE A 56 -16.04 0.93 -7.36
CA ILE A 56 -17.35 0.46 -7.80
C ILE A 56 -17.24 -0.24 -9.14
N GLU A 57 -18.00 -1.30 -9.33
CA GLU A 57 -18.11 -1.99 -10.61
C GLU A 57 -19.15 -1.27 -11.49
N THR A 58 -18.71 -0.81 -12.65
CA THR A 58 -19.58 -0.27 -13.69
C THR A 58 -19.51 -1.18 -14.92
N PRO A 59 -20.46 -1.10 -15.87
CA PRO A 59 -20.41 -1.93 -17.09
C PRO A 59 -19.12 -1.79 -17.90
N SER A 60 -18.42 -0.66 -17.76
CA SER A 60 -17.12 -0.40 -18.41
C SER A 60 -15.90 -0.79 -17.57
N GLY A 61 -16.10 -1.44 -16.41
CA GLY A 61 -15.04 -1.89 -15.51
C GLY A 61 -15.07 -1.24 -14.12
N LEU A 62 -13.96 -1.36 -13.38
CA LEU A 62 -13.86 -0.78 -12.03
C LEU A 62 -13.56 0.72 -12.10
N ARG A 63 -14.38 1.53 -11.43
CA ARG A 63 -14.18 2.98 -11.29
C ARG A 63 -13.88 3.35 -9.85
N ALA A 64 -12.91 4.23 -9.65
CA ALA A 64 -12.66 4.80 -8.33
C ALA A 64 -13.87 5.60 -7.86
N PHE A 65 -14.46 5.21 -6.73
CA PHE A 65 -15.67 5.81 -6.17
C PHE A 65 -15.32 6.91 -5.18
N LYS A 66 -14.56 6.56 -4.14
CA LYS A 66 -14.14 7.47 -3.08
C LYS A 66 -12.75 7.13 -2.60
N THR A 67 -12.02 8.15 -2.15
CA THR A 67 -10.71 8.01 -1.51
C THR A 67 -10.75 8.76 -0.19
N ILE A 68 -10.46 8.04 0.89
CA ILE A 68 -10.33 8.60 2.23
C ILE A 68 -8.85 8.56 2.61
N PHE A 69 -8.30 9.69 3.03
CA PHE A 69 -6.92 9.78 3.50
C PHE A 69 -6.88 9.78 5.02
N ALA A 70 -5.80 9.24 5.58
CA ALA A 70 -5.52 9.31 7.01
C ALA A 70 -5.34 10.76 7.48
N GLU A 71 -5.50 10.98 8.78
CA GLU A 71 -5.30 12.29 9.39
C GLU A 71 -3.85 12.77 9.27
N HIS A 72 -2.91 11.90 9.62
CA HIS A 72 -1.49 12.22 9.65
C HIS A 72 -0.77 11.59 8.47
N LEU A 73 -0.48 12.39 7.45
CA LEU A 73 0.39 11.98 6.34
C LEU A 73 1.84 12.39 6.57
N SER A 74 2.73 11.42 6.40
CA SER A 74 4.19 11.63 6.45
C SER A 74 4.67 12.65 5.42
N GLU A 75 5.77 13.35 5.72
CA GLU A 75 6.38 14.31 4.80
C GLU A 75 6.84 13.62 3.49
N GLU A 76 7.32 12.39 3.58
CA GLU A 76 7.79 11.60 2.42
C GLU A 76 6.65 11.28 1.45
N CYS A 77 5.46 10.99 1.98
CA CYS A 77 4.24 10.84 1.21
C CYS A 77 3.83 12.18 0.57
N LYS A 78 3.82 13.28 1.35
CA LYS A 78 3.51 14.64 0.82
C LYS A 78 4.46 15.06 -0.29
N ARG A 79 5.75 14.68 -0.21
CA ARG A 79 6.75 14.91 -1.28
C ARG A 79 6.35 14.27 -2.61
N ARG A 80 5.50 13.22 -2.63
CA ARG A 80 5.02 12.60 -3.87
C ARG A 80 4.25 13.58 -4.74
N PHE A 81 3.50 14.49 -4.11
CA PHE A 81 2.57 15.44 -4.72
C PHE A 81 3.19 16.76 -5.17
N TYR A 82 4.50 16.94 -4.97
CA TYR A 82 5.22 18.12 -5.45
C TYR A 82 6.35 17.71 -6.40
N LYS A 83 6.43 18.38 -7.55
CA LYS A 83 7.61 18.26 -8.44
C LYS A 83 8.82 18.94 -7.82
N ASN A 84 8.65 20.16 -7.31
CA ASN A 84 9.67 20.89 -6.57
C ASN A 84 9.23 21.10 -5.12
N TRP A 85 9.69 20.23 -4.22
CA TRP A 85 9.33 20.28 -2.80
C TRP A 85 9.86 21.54 -2.09
N TYR A 86 11.11 21.90 -2.35
CA TYR A 86 11.80 22.97 -1.61
C TYR A 86 11.25 24.36 -1.92
N ARG A 87 10.80 24.60 -3.16
CA ARG A 87 10.15 25.87 -3.56
C ARG A 87 8.64 25.91 -3.27
N SER A 88 8.07 24.85 -2.72
CA SER A 88 6.63 24.77 -2.46
C SER A 88 6.24 25.24 -1.06
N LYS A 89 4.99 25.68 -0.91
CA LYS A 89 4.40 26.00 0.41
C LYS A 89 4.05 24.76 1.25
N LYS A 90 4.23 23.54 0.71
CA LYS A 90 4.01 22.24 1.39
C LYS A 90 2.62 22.08 2.04
N LYS A 91 1.57 22.64 1.42
CA LYS A 91 0.19 22.63 1.93
C LYS A 91 -0.65 21.39 1.52
N ALA A 92 -0.06 20.39 0.87
CA ALA A 92 -0.78 19.18 0.48
C ALA A 92 -1.42 18.49 1.70
N PHE A 93 -2.69 18.10 1.55
CA PHE A 93 -3.52 17.45 2.58
C PHE A 93 -3.77 18.28 3.86
N SER A 94 -3.36 19.55 3.92
CA SER A 94 -3.62 20.41 5.09
C SER A 94 -5.12 20.56 5.41
N LYS A 95 -5.97 20.76 4.41
CA LYS A 95 -7.43 20.82 4.58
C LYS A 95 -8.04 19.46 4.94
N SER A 96 -7.53 18.38 4.35
CA SER A 96 -8.01 17.02 4.61
C SER A 96 -7.71 16.59 6.05
N ALA A 97 -6.53 16.94 6.57
CA ALA A 97 -6.17 16.67 7.96
C ALA A 97 -7.08 17.44 8.94
N LYS A 98 -7.44 18.69 8.62
CA LYS A 98 -8.38 19.47 9.44
C LYS A 98 -9.77 18.85 9.52
N LYS A 99 -10.25 18.20 8.45
CA LYS A 99 -11.55 17.50 8.48
C LYS A 99 -11.62 16.40 9.55
N TRP A 100 -10.49 15.79 9.90
CA TRP A 100 -10.43 14.80 10.96
C TRP A 100 -10.50 15.42 12.36
N GLN A 101 -10.24 16.72 12.49
CA GLN A 101 -10.35 17.45 13.76
C GLN A 101 -11.76 18.01 13.96
N ASP A 102 -12.39 18.49 12.88
CA ASP A 102 -13.75 19.06 12.91
C ASP A 102 -14.84 17.98 13.05
N GLU A 103 -15.83 18.18 13.93
CA GLU A 103 -16.91 17.20 14.14
C GLU A 103 -17.77 16.99 12.88
N ALA A 104 -18.04 18.07 12.14
CA ALA A 104 -18.75 17.99 10.86
C ALA A 104 -17.95 17.19 9.80
N GLY A 105 -16.62 17.33 9.82
CA GLY A 105 -15.73 16.60 8.91
C GLY A 105 -15.66 15.11 9.23
N LYS A 106 -15.60 14.74 10.52
CA LYS A 106 -15.69 13.34 10.96
C LYS A 106 -17.00 12.68 10.48
N LYS A 107 -18.14 13.38 10.62
CA LYS A 107 -19.45 12.91 10.10
C LYS A 107 -19.48 12.76 8.58
N GLU A 108 -18.71 13.56 7.83
CA GLU A 108 -18.58 13.40 6.37
C GLU A 108 -17.76 12.16 6.03
N ILE A 109 -16.65 11.93 6.73
CA ILE A 109 -15.76 10.78 6.55
C ILE A 109 -16.50 9.47 6.86
N GLU A 110 -17.22 9.42 7.97
CA GLU A 110 -18.02 8.25 8.35
C GLU A 110 -19.13 7.96 7.32
N ARG A 111 -19.77 9.00 6.79
CA ARG A 111 -20.71 8.86 5.68
C ARG A 111 -20.05 8.27 4.43
N ASP A 112 -18.84 8.70 4.10
CA ASP A 112 -18.12 8.16 2.94
C ASP A 112 -17.66 6.71 3.17
N PHE A 113 -17.26 6.32 4.39
CA PHE A 113 -17.03 4.91 4.74
C PHE A 113 -18.29 4.06 4.58
N ASN A 114 -19.45 4.54 5.06
CA ASN A 114 -20.72 3.83 4.90
C ASN A 114 -21.10 3.64 3.42
N LYS A 115 -20.85 4.66 2.57
CA LYS A 115 -21.04 4.50 1.12
C LYS A 115 -20.07 3.49 0.52
N MET A 116 -18.81 3.44 0.99
CA MET A 116 -17.86 2.42 0.53
C MET A 116 -18.35 1.02 0.86
N LYS A 117 -18.84 0.79 2.08
CA LYS A 117 -19.39 -0.51 2.49
C LYS A 117 -20.59 -0.94 1.64
N LYS A 118 -21.43 0.02 1.22
CA LYS A 118 -22.66 -0.25 0.47
C LYS A 118 -22.44 -0.45 -1.03
N TYR A 119 -21.61 0.38 -1.66
CA TYR A 119 -21.51 0.45 -3.13
C TYR A 119 -20.22 -0.12 -3.71
N CYS A 120 -19.13 -0.16 -2.94
CA CYS A 120 -17.84 -0.60 -3.49
C CYS A 120 -17.77 -2.13 -3.56
N ARG A 121 -17.30 -2.65 -4.68
CA ARG A 121 -17.03 -4.07 -4.86
C ARG A 121 -15.62 -4.44 -4.40
N VAL A 122 -14.66 -3.53 -4.59
CA VAL A 122 -13.25 -3.73 -4.28
C VAL A 122 -12.76 -2.60 -3.38
N ILE A 123 -12.00 -2.95 -2.35
CA ILE A 123 -11.35 -2.01 -1.44
C ILE A 123 -9.83 -2.15 -1.60
N ARG A 124 -9.15 -1.02 -1.77
CA ARG A 124 -7.69 -0.94 -1.85
C ARG A 124 -7.18 0.04 -0.81
N VAL A 125 -6.08 -0.29 -0.15
CA VAL A 125 -5.36 0.64 0.72
C VAL A 125 -4.30 1.39 -0.08
N LEU A 126 -4.19 2.69 0.16
CA LEU A 126 -3.06 3.50 -0.31
C LEU A 126 -1.92 3.32 0.68
N ALA A 127 -0.84 2.68 0.24
CA ALA A 127 0.34 2.48 1.04
C ALA A 127 1.55 3.13 0.37
N HIS A 128 2.46 3.67 1.19
CA HIS A 128 3.70 4.24 0.70
C HIS A 128 4.92 3.62 1.39
N THR A 129 6.04 3.58 0.67
CA THR A 129 7.32 3.15 1.23
C THR A 129 7.95 4.22 2.10
N GLN A 130 8.81 3.79 3.04
CA GLN A 130 9.64 4.67 3.86
C GLN A 130 11.05 4.79 3.27
N THR A 131 11.21 5.62 2.23
CA THR A 131 12.47 5.73 1.49
C THR A 131 13.62 6.27 2.34
N LYS A 132 13.34 7.04 3.40
CA LYS A 132 14.40 7.53 4.32
C LYS A 132 15.17 6.41 5.02
N LEU A 133 14.52 5.28 5.31
CA LEU A 133 15.19 4.16 6.00
C LEU A 133 16.32 3.55 5.17
N MET A 134 16.17 3.53 3.85
CA MET A 134 17.16 2.96 2.94
C MET A 134 18.42 3.83 2.76
N LYS A 135 18.48 5.02 3.39
CA LYS A 135 19.60 5.98 3.28
C LYS A 135 20.01 6.33 1.84
N LYS A 136 19.07 6.22 0.88
CA LYS A 136 19.29 6.61 -0.53
C LYS A 136 19.12 8.12 -0.71
N ARG A 137 19.65 8.67 -1.81
CA ARG A 137 19.49 10.11 -2.16
C ARG A 137 18.02 10.53 -2.32
N GLN A 138 17.16 9.60 -2.73
CA GLN A 138 15.74 9.86 -2.94
C GLN A 138 14.98 10.00 -1.60
N LYS A 139 14.36 11.15 -1.38
CA LYS A 139 13.51 11.44 -0.20
C LYS A 139 12.01 11.32 -0.49
N LYS A 140 11.65 10.93 -1.72
CA LYS A 140 10.28 10.85 -2.22
C LYS A 140 9.78 9.41 -2.04
N ALA A 141 8.67 9.23 -1.32
CA ALA A 141 8.05 7.92 -1.17
C ALA A 141 7.46 7.44 -2.51
N HIS A 142 7.47 6.12 -2.72
CA HIS A 142 6.63 5.49 -3.74
C HIS A 142 5.30 5.13 -3.10
N ILE A 143 4.21 5.48 -3.78
CA ILE A 143 2.85 5.20 -3.34
C ILE A 143 2.27 4.18 -4.30
N MET A 144 1.59 3.17 -3.76
CA MET A 144 0.78 2.23 -4.53
C MET A 144 -0.54 1.96 -3.82
N GLU A 145 -1.50 1.49 -4.60
CA GLU A 145 -2.72 0.90 -4.08
C GLU A 145 -2.56 -0.61 -3.98
N ILE A 146 -2.82 -1.17 -2.79
CA ILE A 146 -2.78 -2.59 -2.52
C ILE A 146 -4.19 -3.07 -2.24
N GLN A 147 -4.63 -4.11 -2.94
CA GLN A 147 -5.97 -4.66 -2.73
C GLN A 147 -6.04 -5.44 -1.41
N VAL A 148 -7.12 -5.22 -0.66
CA VAL A 148 -7.42 -6.00 0.54
C VAL A 148 -8.31 -7.19 0.14
N ASN A 149 -7.79 -8.40 0.35
CA ASN A 149 -8.49 -9.64 0.07
C ASN A 149 -8.91 -10.35 1.36
N GLY A 150 -9.90 -11.25 1.24
CA GLY A 150 -10.53 -11.95 2.37
C GLY A 150 -11.70 -11.17 2.98
N GLY A 151 -12.67 -11.90 3.55
CA GLY A 151 -13.81 -11.32 4.25
C GLY A 151 -14.84 -10.61 3.38
N THR A 152 -15.85 -10.01 4.02
CA THR A 152 -16.88 -9.18 3.38
C THR A 152 -16.36 -7.77 3.13
N ILE A 153 -17.02 -7.00 2.26
CA ILE A 153 -16.62 -5.61 1.95
C ILE A 153 -16.61 -4.75 3.21
N SER A 154 -17.60 -4.90 4.12
CA SER A 154 -17.58 -4.16 5.39
C SER A 154 -16.35 -4.49 6.21
N GLN A 155 -16.02 -5.78 6.35
CA GLN A 155 -14.85 -6.20 7.12
C GLN A 155 -13.54 -5.66 6.51
N LYS A 156 -13.45 -5.60 5.18
CA LYS A 156 -12.31 -4.99 4.48
C LYS A 156 -12.18 -3.49 4.74
N VAL A 157 -13.30 -2.78 4.81
CA VAL A 157 -13.33 -1.34 5.15
C VAL A 157 -12.96 -1.14 6.62
N ASP A 158 -13.45 -2.00 7.52
CA ASP A 158 -13.18 -1.91 8.97
C ASP A 158 -11.72 -2.28 9.32
N TRP A 159 -11.11 -3.15 8.51
CA TRP A 159 -9.70 -3.50 8.63
C TRP A 159 -8.74 -2.41 8.13
N ALA A 160 -9.18 -1.62 7.14
CA ALA A 160 -8.37 -0.69 6.36
C ALA A 160 -8.31 0.71 6.97
#